data_AF-A0A6N7C5K5-F1
#
_entry.id   AF-A0A6N7C5K5-F1
#
_cell.length_a   1.000
_cell.length_b   1.000
_cell.length_c   1.000
_cell.angle_alpha   90.00
_cell.angle_beta   90.00
_cell.angle_gamma   90.00
#
_symmetry.space_group_name_H-M   'P 1'
#
loop_
_entity.id
_entity.type
_entity.pdbx_description
1 polymer ?
#
loop_
_entity_poly.entity_id
_entity_poly.type
_entity_poly.pdbx_seq_one_letter_code
_entity_poly.pdbx_strand_id
1 'polypeptide(L)'
;MVKSREDFSDADLEKILKQIEQTEFERLQHRTTIPTVFIKELLDSPNNWMLCRNFFDVGMRDKEKNNLIYELIEKIENIAIKECKEILEDEEYYVDFEHESPIAYHGFFVLIRRKHEEIYSESKELKCLNFYKLCDCIKLKVFARLYFEHQQYEASFYCSNLASYIFGAGTNEVRGEHDFQKKLSKSNKIKANKRWSKHNKTRYEKKKQYLEIMDQENFTTFADTAEYIKQNIETEKTPSYDTIKRWLSQASKGDFS
;
A
#
# COMPACT_ATOMS: atom_id res chain seq x y z
N MET A 1 -12.63 60.53 -30.33
CA MET A 1 -13.98 59.96 -30.16
C MET A 1 -13.96 58.54 -30.69
N VAL A 2 -13.95 57.54 -29.81
CA VAL A 2 -14.01 56.13 -30.20
C VAL A 2 -15.48 55.81 -30.49
N LYS A 3 -15.82 55.57 -31.76
CA LYS A 3 -17.16 55.11 -32.16
C LYS A 3 -17.27 53.63 -31.79
N SER A 4 -18.04 53.33 -30.75
CA SER A 4 -18.52 51.98 -30.47
C SER A 4 -19.88 51.74 -31.12
N ARG A 5 -20.17 50.45 -31.35
CA ARG A 5 -21.41 49.79 -31.79
C ARG A 5 -21.39 49.27 -33.23
N GLU A 6 -20.87 48.05 -33.37
CA GLU A 6 -21.45 47.10 -34.32
C GLU A 6 -22.79 46.65 -33.72
N ASP A 7 -23.89 47.19 -34.24
CA ASP A 7 -25.24 46.75 -33.88
C ASP A 7 -25.53 45.48 -34.66
N PHE A 8 -25.52 44.31 -33.99
CA PHE A 8 -25.94 43.04 -34.58
C PHE A 8 -27.43 43.14 -34.97
N SER A 9 -27.78 42.66 -36.17
CA SER A 9 -29.19 42.60 -36.57
C SER A 9 -29.93 41.52 -35.76
N ASP A 10 -31.26 41.64 -35.64
CA ASP A 10 -32.08 40.65 -34.94
C ASP A 10 -31.88 39.23 -35.52
N ALA A 11 -31.63 39.13 -36.83
CA ALA A 11 -31.33 37.86 -37.49
C ALA A 11 -29.95 37.29 -37.10
N ASP A 12 -28.96 38.15 -36.85
CA ASP A 12 -27.64 37.74 -36.37
C ASP A 12 -27.72 37.26 -34.91
N LEU A 13 -28.49 37.96 -34.08
CA LEU A 13 -28.74 37.57 -32.70
C LEU A 13 -29.48 36.24 -32.60
N GLU A 14 -30.49 36.00 -33.45
CA GLU A 14 -31.23 34.73 -33.48
C GLU A 14 -30.35 33.56 -33.94
N LYS A 15 -29.42 33.81 -34.88
CA LYS A 15 -28.45 32.82 -35.32
C LYS A 15 -27.40 32.50 -34.25
N ILE A 16 -26.95 33.51 -33.51
CA ILE A 16 -26.04 33.34 -32.36
C ILE A 16 -26.74 32.56 -31.25
N LEU A 17 -28.00 32.87 -30.94
CA LEU A 17 -28.78 32.14 -29.93
C LEU A 17 -28.93 30.66 -30.30
N LYS A 18 -29.30 30.35 -31.56
CA LYS A 18 -29.34 28.95 -32.03
C LYS A 18 -28.00 28.25 -31.96
N GLN A 19 -26.90 28.93 -32.26
CA GLN A 19 -25.56 28.36 -32.11
C GLN A 19 -25.18 28.12 -30.65
N ILE A 20 -25.56 29.01 -29.74
CA ILE A 20 -25.34 28.84 -28.29
C ILE A 20 -26.14 27.65 -27.79
N GLU A 21 -27.44 27.57 -28.10
CA GLU A 21 -28.31 26.45 -27.72
C GLU A 21 -27.80 25.12 -28.28
N GLN A 22 -27.37 25.09 -29.54
CA GLN A 22 -26.81 23.90 -30.16
C GLN A 22 -25.47 23.51 -29.52
N THR A 23 -24.60 24.48 -29.20
CA THR A 23 -23.34 24.21 -28.51
C THR A 23 -23.57 23.74 -27.07
N GLU A 24 -24.57 24.27 -26.37
CA GLU A 24 -24.97 23.80 -25.04
C GLU A 24 -25.57 22.40 -25.08
N PHE A 25 -26.41 22.10 -26.07
CA PHE A 25 -26.94 20.76 -26.31
C PHE A 25 -25.84 19.75 -26.65
N GLU A 26 -24.90 20.10 -27.53
CA GLU A 26 -23.73 19.27 -27.87
C GLU A 26 -22.81 19.09 -26.65
N ARG A 27 -22.60 20.14 -25.84
CA ARG A 27 -21.88 20.04 -24.55
C ARG A 27 -22.59 19.15 -23.55
N LEU A 28 -23.92 19.20 -23.49
CA LEU A 28 -24.75 18.30 -22.68
C LEU A 28 -24.61 16.85 -23.18
N GLN A 29 -24.63 16.61 -24.50
CA GLN A 29 -24.40 15.30 -25.08
C GLN A 29 -22.98 14.77 -24.80
N HIS A 30 -21.95 15.62 -24.92
CA HIS A 30 -20.58 15.29 -24.56
C HIS A 30 -20.40 15.06 -23.05
N ARG A 31 -21.12 15.80 -22.19
CA ARG A 31 -21.18 15.54 -20.73
C ARG A 31 -21.88 14.23 -20.40
N THR A 32 -22.90 13.83 -21.15
CA THR A 32 -23.60 12.54 -20.98
C THR A 32 -22.86 11.35 -21.57
N THR A 33 -21.76 11.58 -22.30
CA THR A 33 -20.92 10.52 -22.88
C THR A 33 -19.56 10.44 -22.21
N ILE A 34 -19.47 10.66 -20.90
CA ILE A 34 -18.52 9.86 -20.12
C ILE A 34 -19.15 8.46 -20.15
N PRO A 35 -18.57 7.47 -20.84
CA PRO A 35 -19.21 6.16 -20.94
C PRO A 35 -19.50 5.69 -19.51
N THR A 36 -20.73 5.27 -19.23
CA THR A 36 -21.21 4.94 -17.87
C THR A 36 -20.25 4.02 -17.11
N VAL A 37 -19.46 3.23 -17.84
CA VAL A 37 -18.33 2.43 -17.35
C VAL A 37 -17.26 3.28 -16.64
N PHE A 38 -16.77 4.36 -17.26
CA PHE A 38 -15.78 5.27 -16.66
C PHE A 38 -16.33 5.98 -15.42
N ILE A 39 -17.62 6.34 -15.42
CA ILE A 39 -18.24 6.94 -14.23
C ILE A 39 -18.25 5.93 -13.08
N LYS A 40 -18.69 4.69 -13.33
CA LYS A 40 -18.69 3.65 -12.29
C LYS A 40 -17.29 3.38 -11.75
N GLU A 41 -16.29 3.29 -12.63
CA GLU A 41 -14.89 3.10 -12.23
C GLU A 41 -14.36 4.29 -11.42
N LEU A 42 -14.73 5.51 -11.78
CA LEU A 42 -14.33 6.71 -11.06
C LEU A 42 -14.98 6.79 -9.66
N LEU A 43 -16.26 6.48 -9.55
CA LEU A 43 -16.98 6.45 -8.28
C LEU A 43 -16.53 5.32 -7.37
N ASP A 44 -16.10 4.20 -7.95
CA ASP A 44 -15.52 3.09 -7.20
C ASP A 44 -14.03 3.29 -6.89
N SER A 45 -13.38 4.34 -7.39
CA SER A 45 -11.96 4.61 -7.14
C SER A 45 -11.74 5.16 -5.71
N PRO A 46 -10.82 4.59 -4.92
CA PRO A 46 -10.03 3.37 -5.17
C PRO A 46 -10.87 2.09 -5.02
N ASN A 47 -10.78 1.17 -5.99
CA ASN A 47 -11.57 -0.06 -5.95
C ASN A 47 -11.17 -0.99 -4.79
N ASN A 48 -12.05 -1.93 -4.44
CA ASN A 48 -11.83 -2.81 -3.29
C ASN A 48 -10.55 -3.64 -3.42
N TRP A 49 -10.12 -3.97 -4.65
CA TRP A 49 -8.82 -4.61 -4.89
C TRP A 49 -7.64 -3.76 -4.43
N MET A 50 -7.66 -2.47 -4.78
CA MET A 50 -6.63 -1.50 -4.38
C MET A 50 -6.62 -1.33 -2.86
N LEU A 51 -7.79 -1.29 -2.23
CA LEU A 51 -7.91 -1.23 -0.77
C LEU A 51 -7.31 -2.47 -0.10
N CYS A 52 -7.68 -3.69 -0.54
CA CYS A 52 -7.10 -4.95 -0.06
C CYS A 52 -5.57 -4.91 -0.09
N ARG A 53 -5.01 -4.53 -1.23
CA ARG A 53 -3.56 -4.61 -1.46
C ARG A 53 -2.76 -3.59 -0.66
N ASN A 54 -3.30 -2.39 -0.41
CA ASN A 54 -2.52 -1.30 0.15
C ASN A 54 -2.80 -1.04 1.63
N PHE A 55 -3.95 -1.48 2.15
CA PHE A 55 -4.27 -1.38 3.56
C PHE A 55 -4.00 -2.66 4.35
N PHE A 56 -3.63 -3.78 3.72
CA PHE A 56 -3.34 -5.03 4.41
C PHE A 56 -1.96 -5.60 4.02
N ASP A 57 -1.26 -6.17 5.00
CA ASP A 57 0.01 -6.86 4.79
C ASP A 57 -0.23 -8.30 4.31
N VAL A 58 -0.61 -8.44 3.04
CA VAL A 58 -0.85 -9.73 2.38
C VAL A 58 -0.06 -9.84 1.09
N GLY A 59 0.76 -10.89 0.99
CA GLY A 59 1.51 -11.20 -0.21
C GLY A 59 0.58 -11.60 -1.37
N MET A 60 0.97 -11.28 -2.61
CA MET A 60 0.14 -11.48 -3.82
C MET A 60 -0.28 -12.95 -4.11
N ARG A 61 0.14 -13.94 -3.31
CA ARG A 61 -0.08 -15.36 -3.56
C ARG A 61 -1.04 -16.03 -2.56
N ASP A 62 -1.49 -15.32 -1.53
CA ASP A 62 -2.40 -15.86 -0.52
C ASP A 62 -3.87 -15.60 -0.91
N LYS A 63 -4.42 -16.46 -1.78
CA LYS A 63 -5.78 -16.28 -2.34
C LYS A 63 -6.87 -16.35 -1.27
N GLU A 64 -6.76 -17.27 -0.33
CA GLU A 64 -7.75 -17.44 0.75
C GLU A 64 -7.79 -16.19 1.62
N LYS A 65 -6.61 -15.68 2.03
CA LYS A 65 -6.56 -14.45 2.83
C LYS A 65 -7.05 -13.22 2.07
N ASN A 66 -6.78 -13.12 0.77
CA ASN A 66 -7.31 -12.03 -0.05
C ASN A 66 -8.85 -12.06 -0.10
N ASN A 67 -9.46 -13.24 -0.25
CA ASN A 67 -10.93 -13.37 -0.25
C ASN A 67 -11.53 -12.91 1.08
N LEU A 68 -10.95 -13.32 2.21
CA LEU A 68 -11.41 -12.89 3.54
C LEU A 68 -11.32 -11.36 3.71
N ILE A 69 -10.26 -10.73 3.19
CA ILE A 69 -10.12 -9.27 3.23
C ILE A 69 -11.17 -8.59 2.35
N TYR A 70 -11.45 -9.13 1.17
CA TYR A 70 -12.51 -8.62 0.32
C TYR A 70 -13.87 -8.67 1.01
N GLU A 71 -14.21 -9.81 1.61
CA GLU A 71 -15.44 -9.97 2.39
C GLU A 71 -15.50 -8.97 3.54
N LEU A 72 -14.39 -8.75 4.25
CA LEU A 72 -14.31 -7.74 5.31
C LEU A 72 -14.57 -6.33 4.77
N ILE A 73 -13.98 -5.95 3.64
CA ILE A 73 -14.19 -4.63 3.02
C ILE A 73 -15.66 -4.47 2.61
N GLU A 74 -16.27 -5.49 2.02
CA GLU A 74 -17.69 -5.48 1.66
C GLU A 74 -18.59 -5.35 2.88
N LYS A 75 -18.28 -6.01 4.01
CA LYS A 75 -19.01 -5.82 5.28
C LYS A 75 -18.95 -4.36 5.74
N ILE A 76 -17.76 -3.75 5.73
CA ILE A 76 -17.56 -2.35 6.12
C ILE A 76 -18.32 -1.41 5.17
N GLU A 77 -18.28 -1.68 3.88
CA GLU A 77 -18.97 -0.93 2.85
C GLU A 77 -20.49 -0.98 3.01
N ASN A 78 -21.05 -2.16 3.29
CA ASN A 78 -22.48 -2.31 3.55
C ASN A 78 -22.95 -1.53 4.79
N ILE A 79 -22.12 -1.44 5.84
CA ILE A 79 -22.41 -0.60 7.00
C ILE A 79 -22.34 0.88 6.62
N ALA A 80 -21.33 1.27 5.85
CA ALA A 80 -21.18 2.63 5.38
C ALA A 80 -22.38 3.06 4.53
N ILE A 81 -22.90 2.19 3.64
CA ILE A 81 -24.09 2.46 2.83
C ILE A 81 -25.30 2.79 3.70
N LYS A 82 -25.57 1.98 4.73
CA LYS A 82 -26.71 2.22 5.63
C LYS A 82 -26.57 3.55 6.35
N GLU A 83 -25.40 3.77 6.96
CA GLU A 83 -25.16 4.97 7.74
C GLU A 83 -25.17 6.25 6.89
N CYS A 84 -24.54 6.23 5.71
CA CYS A 84 -24.54 7.40 4.85
C CYS A 84 -25.94 7.68 4.30
N LYS A 85 -26.78 6.66 4.07
CA LYS A 85 -28.17 6.88 3.67
C LYS A 85 -28.96 7.58 4.78
N GLU A 86 -28.87 7.09 6.01
CA GLU A 86 -29.54 7.70 7.16
C GLU A 86 -29.14 9.18 7.32
N ILE A 87 -27.84 9.48 7.23
CA ILE A 87 -27.33 10.86 7.32
C ILE A 87 -27.88 11.75 6.18
N LEU A 88 -27.88 11.25 4.94
CA LEU A 88 -28.28 12.06 3.79
C LEU A 88 -29.80 12.19 3.66
N GLU A 89 -30.58 11.23 4.13
CA GLU A 89 -32.04 11.35 4.17
C GLU A 89 -32.48 12.53 5.04
N ASP A 90 -31.80 12.76 6.17
CA ASP A 90 -32.02 13.93 7.03
C ASP A 90 -31.66 15.26 6.34
N GLU A 91 -30.76 15.24 5.35
CA GLU A 91 -30.28 16.41 4.61
C GLU A 91 -30.89 16.52 3.20
N GLU A 92 -31.90 15.70 2.87
CA GLU A 92 -32.50 15.59 1.53
C GLU A 92 -31.46 15.38 0.40
N TYR A 93 -30.32 14.77 0.75
CA TYR A 93 -29.16 14.58 -0.12
C TYR A 93 -28.55 15.88 -0.67
N TYR A 94 -28.95 17.05 -0.18
CA TYR A 94 -28.45 18.34 -0.64
C TYR A 94 -27.15 18.73 0.08
N VAL A 95 -26.15 19.16 -0.68
CA VAL A 95 -24.88 19.65 -0.13
C VAL A 95 -24.72 21.11 -0.46
N ASP A 96 -24.65 21.93 0.59
CA ASP A 96 -24.27 23.33 0.47
C ASP A 96 -22.75 23.46 0.68
N PHE A 97 -22.04 23.74 -0.42
CA PHE A 97 -20.60 24.00 -0.39
C PHE A 97 -20.24 25.40 0.10
N GLU A 98 -21.16 26.37 0.08
CA GLU A 98 -20.92 27.73 0.58
C GLU A 98 -20.89 27.74 2.11
N HIS A 99 -21.66 26.86 2.74
CA HIS A 99 -21.73 26.72 4.19
C HIS A 99 -20.81 25.64 4.76
N GLU A 100 -19.70 25.27 4.10
CA GLU A 100 -18.78 24.17 4.51
C GLU A 100 -19.54 23.06 5.26
N SER A 101 -20.70 22.62 4.75
CA SER A 101 -21.47 21.60 5.48
C SER A 101 -20.56 20.39 5.43
N PRO A 102 -19.94 20.02 6.56
CA PRO A 102 -18.77 19.18 6.49
C PRO A 102 -19.34 17.88 5.98
N ILE A 103 -18.95 17.48 4.76
CA ILE A 103 -19.14 16.11 4.29
C ILE A 103 -18.49 15.27 5.38
N ALA A 104 -19.32 14.78 6.28
CA ALA A 104 -18.96 14.84 7.69
C ALA A 104 -17.78 13.91 7.96
N TYR A 105 -16.71 14.50 8.49
CA TYR A 105 -15.62 13.82 9.22
C TYR A 105 -16.12 13.09 10.48
N HIS A 106 -17.38 12.68 10.52
CA HIS A 106 -17.89 11.70 11.45
C HIS A 106 -17.01 10.47 11.35
N GLY A 107 -16.29 10.18 12.44
CA GLY A 107 -15.32 9.11 12.55
C GLY A 107 -16.00 7.76 12.35
N PHE A 108 -16.15 7.35 11.09
CA PHE A 108 -16.81 6.10 10.74
C PHE A 108 -16.09 4.90 11.37
N PHE A 109 -14.76 4.98 11.49
CA PHE A 109 -13.97 4.02 12.25
C PHE A 109 -14.38 3.92 13.73
N VAL A 110 -14.83 5.02 14.37
CA VAL A 110 -15.31 5.04 15.76
C VAL A 110 -16.64 4.29 15.84
N LEU A 111 -17.52 4.51 14.86
CA LEU A 111 -18.78 3.77 14.76
C LEU A 111 -18.51 2.27 14.62
N ILE A 112 -17.63 1.87 13.70
CA ILE A 112 -17.25 0.46 13.53
C ILE A 112 -16.67 -0.09 14.84
N ARG A 113 -15.73 0.62 15.46
CA ARG A 113 -15.12 0.18 16.72
C ARG A 113 -16.12 0.03 17.88
N ARG A 114 -17.18 0.85 17.94
CA ARG A 114 -18.16 0.84 19.04
C ARG A 114 -19.34 -0.10 18.81
N LYS A 115 -19.84 -0.17 17.57
CA LYS A 115 -21.07 -0.90 17.22
C LYS A 115 -20.81 -2.21 16.46
N HIS A 116 -19.61 -2.38 15.91
CA HIS A 116 -19.20 -3.51 15.09
C HIS A 116 -17.78 -3.97 15.47
N GLU A 117 -17.56 -4.20 16.76
CA GLU A 117 -16.25 -4.56 17.31
C GLU A 117 -15.67 -5.82 16.66
N GLU A 118 -16.53 -6.74 16.22
CA GLU A 118 -16.17 -7.94 15.47
C GLU A 118 -15.43 -7.61 14.17
N ILE A 119 -15.89 -6.61 13.42
CA ILE A 119 -15.25 -6.16 12.17
C ILE A 119 -13.89 -5.52 12.45
N TYR A 120 -13.81 -4.72 13.51
CA TYR A 120 -12.54 -4.13 13.92
C TYR A 120 -11.53 -5.21 14.33
N SER A 121 -11.99 -6.23 15.06
CA SER A 121 -11.15 -7.35 15.50
C SER A 121 -10.68 -8.19 14.30
N GLU A 122 -11.59 -8.55 13.39
CA GLU A 122 -11.28 -9.26 12.13
C GLU A 122 -10.24 -8.49 11.30
N SER A 123 -10.36 -7.16 11.22
CA SER A 123 -9.38 -6.32 10.51
C SER A 123 -7.97 -6.42 11.08
N LYS A 124 -7.82 -6.54 12.41
CA LYS A 124 -6.52 -6.68 13.07
C LYS A 124 -5.90 -8.04 12.80
N GLU A 125 -6.69 -9.11 12.89
CA GLU A 125 -6.26 -10.47 12.60
C GLU A 125 -5.75 -10.59 11.16
N LEU A 126 -6.44 -9.93 10.23
CA LEU A 126 -6.04 -9.86 8.82
C LEU A 126 -4.84 -8.92 8.57
N LYS A 127 -4.33 -8.25 9.61
CA LYS A 127 -3.20 -7.30 9.57
C LYS A 127 -3.50 -6.05 8.74
N CYS A 128 -4.65 -5.42 9.01
CA CYS A 128 -4.93 -4.09 8.50
C CYS A 128 -3.91 -3.08 9.06
N LEU A 129 -3.22 -2.38 8.16
CA LEU A 129 -2.12 -1.47 8.45
C LEU A 129 -2.61 -0.07 8.84
N ASN A 130 -3.74 0.38 8.28
CA ASN A 130 -4.33 1.67 8.61
C ASN A 130 -5.87 1.61 8.51
N PHE A 131 -6.48 1.04 9.55
CA PHE A 131 -7.92 0.81 9.61
C PHE A 131 -8.75 2.11 9.53
N TYR A 132 -8.26 3.18 10.17
CA TYR A 132 -8.90 4.49 10.16
C TYR A 132 -9.09 5.01 8.72
N LYS A 133 -8.01 5.07 7.95
CA LYS A 133 -8.07 5.57 6.57
C LYS A 133 -8.77 4.61 5.61
N LEU A 134 -8.75 3.31 5.89
CA LEU A 134 -9.58 2.34 5.15
C LEU A 134 -11.07 2.68 5.30
N CYS A 135 -11.53 2.87 6.55
CA CYS A 135 -12.91 3.27 6.84
C CYS A 135 -13.29 4.59 6.15
N ASP A 136 -12.43 5.60 6.24
CA ASP A 136 -12.70 6.91 5.62
C ASP A 136 -12.76 6.83 4.09
N CYS A 137 -11.88 6.04 3.46
CA CYS A 137 -11.95 5.79 2.01
C CYS A 137 -13.28 5.14 1.62
N ILE A 138 -13.68 4.08 2.32
CA ILE A 138 -14.92 3.36 2.02
C ILE A 138 -16.13 4.28 2.19
N LYS A 139 -16.19 5.06 3.27
CA LYS A 139 -17.27 6.02 3.51
C LYS A 139 -17.37 7.06 2.39
N LEU A 140 -16.26 7.64 1.96
CA LEU A 140 -16.27 8.63 0.88
C LEU A 140 -16.67 8.03 -0.48
N LYS A 141 -16.28 6.79 -0.77
CA LYS A 141 -16.78 6.06 -1.95
C LYS A 141 -18.29 5.86 -1.90
N VAL A 142 -18.84 5.58 -0.73
CA VAL A 142 -20.30 5.46 -0.54
C VAL A 142 -20.97 6.80 -0.77
N PHE A 143 -20.49 7.88 -0.15
CA PHE A 143 -21.02 9.22 -0.40
C PHE A 143 -20.97 9.60 -1.88
N ALA A 144 -19.84 9.34 -2.55
CA ALA A 144 -19.69 9.61 -3.97
C ALA A 144 -20.80 8.93 -4.80
N ARG A 145 -21.13 7.67 -4.50
CA ARG A 145 -22.19 6.93 -5.17
C ARG A 145 -23.58 7.48 -4.85
N LEU A 146 -23.89 7.71 -3.57
CA LEU A 146 -25.20 8.22 -3.16
C LEU A 146 -25.46 9.62 -3.76
N TYR A 147 -24.50 10.53 -3.69
CA TYR A 147 -24.63 11.84 -4.33
C TYR A 147 -24.82 11.74 -5.84
N PHE A 148 -24.13 10.80 -6.50
CA PHE A 148 -24.31 10.58 -7.93
C PHE A 148 -25.73 10.10 -8.27
N GLU A 149 -26.26 9.15 -7.50
CA GLU A 149 -27.63 8.62 -7.65
C GLU A 149 -28.69 9.72 -7.49
N HIS A 150 -28.42 10.72 -6.63
CA HIS A 150 -29.28 11.88 -6.40
C HIS A 150 -28.92 13.11 -7.25
N GLN A 151 -28.14 12.93 -8.33
CA GLN A 151 -27.78 13.98 -9.30
C GLN A 151 -26.94 15.14 -8.72
N GLN A 152 -26.36 14.95 -7.52
CA GLN A 152 -25.42 15.88 -6.88
C GLN A 152 -23.99 15.63 -7.38
N TYR A 153 -23.76 15.89 -8.67
CA TYR A 153 -22.52 15.48 -9.34
C TYR A 153 -21.26 16.14 -8.75
N GLU A 154 -21.34 17.40 -8.32
CA GLU A 154 -20.20 18.11 -7.74
C GLU A 154 -19.76 17.50 -6.40
N ALA A 155 -20.72 17.23 -5.51
CA ALA A 155 -20.49 16.48 -4.26
C ALA A 155 -19.95 15.08 -4.50
N SER A 156 -20.48 14.40 -5.51
CA SER A 156 -20.00 13.09 -5.93
C SER A 156 -18.52 13.11 -6.33
N PHE A 157 -18.12 14.01 -7.24
CA PHE A 157 -16.73 14.14 -7.69
C PHE A 157 -15.80 14.61 -6.58
N TYR A 158 -16.26 15.52 -5.71
CA TYR A 158 -15.50 15.95 -4.54
C TYR A 158 -15.18 14.76 -3.63
N CYS A 159 -16.17 13.93 -3.32
CA CYS A 159 -15.98 12.73 -2.48
C CYS A 159 -15.04 11.70 -3.11
N SER A 160 -15.16 11.45 -4.42
CA SER A 160 -14.27 10.54 -5.15
C SER A 160 -12.80 11.02 -5.13
N ASN A 161 -12.59 12.32 -5.33
CA ASN A 161 -11.26 12.92 -5.25
C ASN A 161 -10.68 12.83 -3.83
N LEU A 162 -11.49 13.10 -2.81
CA LEU A 162 -11.05 13.02 -1.42
C LEU A 162 -10.73 11.57 -1.00
N ALA A 163 -11.51 10.59 -1.46
CA ALA A 163 -11.23 9.17 -1.25
C ALA A 163 -9.87 8.79 -1.84
N SER A 164 -9.56 9.25 -3.05
CA SER A 164 -8.26 9.02 -3.71
C SER A 164 -7.10 9.69 -2.94
N TYR A 165 -7.31 10.89 -2.41
CA TYR A 165 -6.31 11.58 -1.58
C TYR A 165 -6.03 10.81 -0.27
N ILE A 166 -7.07 10.42 0.46
CA ILE A 166 -6.92 9.66 1.72
C ILE A 166 -6.28 8.30 1.48
N PHE A 167 -6.64 7.63 0.38
CA PHE A 167 -5.98 6.42 -0.07
C PHE A 167 -4.48 6.64 -0.25
N GLY A 168 -4.09 7.63 -1.07
CA GLY A 168 -2.69 7.99 -1.29
C GLY A 168 -1.96 8.26 0.03
N ALA A 169 -2.54 9.09 0.91
CA ALA A 169 -1.98 9.40 2.21
C ALA A 169 -1.82 8.16 3.10
N GLY A 170 -2.81 7.27 3.13
CA GLY A 170 -2.76 6.02 3.92
C GLY A 170 -1.71 5.05 3.39
N THR A 171 -1.61 4.88 2.08
CA THR A 171 -0.60 3.99 1.48
C THR A 171 0.83 4.49 1.72
N ASN A 172 1.04 5.82 1.74
CA ASN A 172 2.35 6.42 1.95
C ASN A 172 2.85 6.26 3.40
N GLU A 173 1.96 6.41 4.39
CA GLU A 173 2.30 6.18 5.81
C GLU A 173 2.76 4.73 6.03
N VAL A 174 2.01 3.78 5.47
CA VAL A 174 2.33 2.35 5.55
C VAL A 174 3.68 2.02 4.89
N ARG A 175 3.97 2.61 3.72
CA ARG A 175 5.24 2.40 3.01
C ARG A 175 6.44 3.02 3.75
N GLY A 176 6.25 4.20 4.36
CA GLY A 176 7.31 4.90 5.09
C GLY A 176 7.86 4.08 6.25
N GLU A 177 7.01 3.36 6.97
CA GLU A 177 7.39 2.54 8.12
C GLU A 177 8.18 1.28 7.71
N HIS A 178 7.74 0.60 6.65
CA HIS A 178 8.47 -0.53 6.07
C HIS A 178 9.83 -0.13 5.48
N ASP A 179 9.92 1.05 4.87
CA ASP A 179 11.19 1.57 4.33
C ASP A 179 12.17 1.95 5.43
N PHE A 180 11.69 2.50 6.55
CA PHE A 180 12.53 2.76 7.72
C PHE A 180 13.09 1.46 8.30
N GLN A 181 12.26 0.44 8.52
CA GLN A 181 12.71 -0.86 9.03
C GLN A 181 13.70 -1.55 8.07
N LYS A 182 13.46 -1.50 6.76
CA LYS A 182 14.40 -2.02 5.76
C LYS A 182 15.73 -1.28 5.77
N LYS A 183 15.71 0.05 5.87
CA LYS A 183 16.93 0.89 5.98
C LYS A 183 17.68 0.60 7.29
N LEU A 184 16.98 0.45 8.40
CA LEU A 184 17.56 0.10 9.70
C LEU A 184 18.21 -1.27 9.66
N SER A 185 17.53 -2.28 9.11
CA SER A 185 18.05 -3.64 8.94
C SER A 185 19.29 -3.67 8.04
N LYS A 186 19.27 -2.97 6.90
CA LYS A 186 20.46 -2.81 6.03
C LYS A 186 21.62 -2.15 6.77
N SER A 187 21.35 -1.05 7.48
CA SER A 187 22.35 -0.35 8.29
C SER A 187 22.96 -1.26 9.37
N ASN A 188 22.12 -2.01 10.08
CA ASN A 188 22.57 -2.96 11.10
C ASN A 188 23.40 -4.11 10.50
N LYS A 189 23.00 -4.63 9.33
CA LYS A 189 23.77 -5.66 8.60
C LYS A 189 25.13 -5.13 8.16
N ILE A 190 25.20 -3.91 7.66
CA ILE A 190 26.47 -3.25 7.29
C ILE A 190 27.36 -3.04 8.51
N LYS A 191 26.80 -2.55 9.63
CA LYS A 191 27.53 -2.37 10.89
C LYS A 191 28.05 -3.69 11.45
N ALA A 192 27.24 -4.74 11.43
CA ALA A 192 27.64 -6.08 11.84
C ALA A 192 28.76 -6.62 10.95
N ASN A 193 28.61 -6.55 9.63
CA ASN A 193 29.64 -6.99 8.69
C ASN A 193 30.96 -6.21 8.85
N LYS A 194 30.88 -4.90 9.14
CA LYS A 194 32.07 -4.07 9.41
C LYS A 194 32.74 -4.47 10.72
N ARG A 195 31.97 -4.79 11.77
CA ARG A 195 32.49 -5.27 13.07
C ARG A 195 33.19 -6.63 12.94
N TRP A 196 32.68 -7.52 12.10
CA TRP A 196 33.22 -8.86 11.90
C TRP A 196 34.21 -8.97 10.73
N SER A 197 34.49 -7.89 9.98
CA SER A 197 35.29 -7.97 8.75
C SER A 197 36.71 -8.49 8.98
N LYS A 198 37.32 -8.16 10.13
CA LYS A 198 38.66 -8.65 10.49
C LYS A 198 38.63 -10.15 10.80
N HIS A 199 37.64 -10.61 11.57
CA HIS A 199 37.44 -12.03 11.85
C HIS A 199 37.10 -12.85 10.60
N ASN A 200 36.31 -12.29 9.67
CA ASN A 200 35.95 -12.98 8.43
C ASN A 200 37.14 -13.14 7.48
N LYS A 201 38.05 -12.15 7.42
CA LYS A 201 39.31 -12.29 6.68
C LYS A 201 40.19 -13.40 7.27
N THR A 202 40.39 -13.39 8.59
CA THR A 202 41.18 -14.43 9.27
C THR A 202 40.56 -15.82 9.11
N ARG A 203 39.23 -15.91 9.10
CA ARG A 203 38.52 -17.18 8.87
C ARG A 203 38.68 -17.71 7.44
N TYR A 204 38.62 -16.84 6.44
CA TYR A 204 38.88 -17.19 5.05
C TYR A 204 40.30 -17.75 4.88
N GLU A 205 41.30 -17.06 5.42
CA GLU A 205 42.71 -17.47 5.36
C GLU A 205 42.94 -18.81 6.07
N LYS A 206 42.39 -18.99 7.28
CA LYS A 206 42.48 -20.26 8.01
C LYS A 206 41.77 -21.42 7.29
N LYS A 207 40.60 -21.19 6.70
CA LYS A 207 39.89 -22.22 5.89
C LYS A 207 40.74 -22.71 4.72
N LYS A 208 41.45 -21.80 4.04
CA LYS A 208 42.34 -22.15 2.94
C LYS A 208 43.55 -22.93 3.42
N GLN A 209 44.20 -22.46 4.48
CA GLN A 209 45.35 -23.14 5.09
C GLN A 209 44.99 -24.57 5.55
N TYR A 210 43.82 -24.77 6.15
CA TYR A 210 43.40 -26.10 6.63
C TYR A 210 43.16 -27.09 5.49
N LEU A 211 42.63 -26.64 4.35
CA LEU A 211 42.52 -27.49 3.15
C LEU A 211 43.89 -27.82 2.57
N GLU A 212 44.82 -26.85 2.51
CA GLU A 212 46.18 -27.10 2.04
C GLU A 212 46.90 -28.15 2.91
N ILE A 213 46.71 -28.11 4.23
CA ILE A 213 47.24 -29.13 5.15
C ILE A 213 46.62 -30.51 4.89
N MET A 214 45.30 -30.56 4.63
CA MET A 214 44.62 -31.81 4.29
C MET A 214 45.24 -32.47 3.06
N ASP A 215 45.50 -31.68 2.02
CA ASP A 215 46.09 -32.14 0.76
C ASP A 215 47.57 -32.52 0.92
N GLN A 216 48.36 -31.73 1.67
CA GLN A 216 49.80 -31.96 1.87
C GLN A 216 50.09 -33.22 2.69
N GLU A 217 49.34 -33.42 3.77
CA GLU A 217 49.52 -34.56 4.68
C GLU A 217 48.71 -35.81 4.22
N ASN A 218 48.02 -35.72 3.07
CA ASN A 218 47.18 -36.78 2.50
C ASN A 218 46.12 -37.33 3.47
N PHE A 219 45.52 -36.47 4.29
CA PHE A 219 44.43 -36.88 5.17
C PHE A 219 43.17 -37.21 4.37
N THR A 220 42.59 -38.38 4.61
CA THR A 220 41.38 -38.83 3.90
C THR A 220 40.08 -38.38 4.57
N THR A 221 40.15 -37.93 5.84
CA THR A 221 38.97 -37.45 6.57
C THR A 221 39.19 -36.09 7.20
N PHE A 222 38.10 -35.30 7.30
CA PHE A 222 38.11 -34.03 8.02
C PHE A 222 38.33 -34.19 9.52
N ALA A 223 38.07 -35.37 10.06
CA ALA A 223 38.26 -35.65 11.49
C ALA A 223 39.75 -35.72 11.82
N ASP A 224 40.52 -36.48 11.03
CA ASP A 224 41.97 -36.64 11.19
C ASP A 224 42.69 -35.32 10.95
N THR A 225 42.26 -34.59 9.91
CA THR A 225 42.78 -33.25 9.60
C THR A 225 42.54 -32.28 10.76
N ALA A 226 41.33 -32.27 11.33
CA ALA A 226 40.98 -31.38 12.44
C ALA A 226 41.73 -31.74 13.73
N GLU A 227 42.00 -33.02 13.96
CA GLU A 227 42.79 -33.49 15.10
C GLU A 227 44.25 -33.07 14.96
N TYR A 228 44.84 -33.26 13.78
CA TYR A 228 46.20 -32.82 13.48
C TYR A 228 46.37 -31.30 13.66
N ILE A 229 45.45 -30.50 13.10
CA ILE A 229 45.47 -29.03 13.25
C ILE A 229 45.37 -28.65 14.73
N LYS A 230 44.54 -29.33 15.52
CA LYS A 230 44.35 -29.02 16.93
C LYS A 230 45.56 -29.35 17.79
N GLN A 231 46.27 -30.42 17.46
CA GLN A 231 47.43 -30.89 18.19
C GLN A 231 48.70 -30.10 17.83
N ASN A 232 48.84 -29.67 16.57
CA ASN A 232 50.12 -29.15 16.06
C ASN A 232 50.11 -27.67 15.65
N ILE A 233 48.95 -27.06 15.42
CA ILE A 233 48.86 -25.70 14.85
C ILE A 233 48.01 -24.78 15.75
N GLU A 234 46.75 -25.13 15.97
CA GLU A 234 45.78 -24.34 16.74
C GLU A 234 45.64 -24.93 18.16
N THR A 235 46.74 -24.91 18.90
CA THR A 235 46.86 -25.49 20.25
C THR A 235 46.11 -24.71 21.33
N GLU A 236 45.67 -23.49 21.02
CA GLU A 236 44.87 -22.65 21.93
C GLU A 236 43.43 -23.16 22.10
N LYS A 237 42.66 -22.66 23.08
CA LYS A 237 41.26 -23.11 23.30
C LYS A 237 40.32 -22.82 22.13
N THR A 238 40.62 -21.84 21.28
CA THR A 238 39.81 -21.45 20.13
C THR A 238 40.67 -21.35 18.88
N PRO A 239 40.22 -21.86 17.72
CA PRO A 239 38.93 -22.51 17.45
C PRO A 239 38.84 -23.94 18.03
N SER A 240 37.63 -24.39 18.34
CA SER A 240 37.40 -25.77 18.82
C SER A 240 37.56 -26.79 17.68
N TYR A 241 37.77 -28.06 18.03
CA TYR A 241 37.81 -29.16 17.07
C TYR A 241 36.60 -29.16 16.12
N ASP A 242 35.37 -29.05 16.68
CA ASP A 242 34.14 -29.01 15.88
C ASP A 242 34.10 -27.81 14.93
N THR A 243 34.66 -26.67 15.35
CA THR A 243 34.74 -25.47 14.52
C THR A 243 35.68 -25.70 13.34
N ILE A 244 36.84 -26.32 13.56
CA ILE A 244 37.83 -26.65 12.52
C ILE A 244 37.22 -27.66 11.53
N LYS A 245 36.60 -28.73 12.02
CA LYS A 245 35.93 -29.74 11.21
C LYS A 245 34.80 -29.14 10.36
N ARG A 246 33.99 -28.23 10.94
CA ARG A 246 32.95 -27.50 10.19
C ARG A 246 33.55 -26.60 9.12
N TRP A 247 34.67 -25.93 9.42
CA TRP A 247 35.34 -25.05 8.46
C TRP A 247 35.93 -25.81 7.28
N LEU A 248 36.55 -26.97 7.53
CA LEU A 248 37.04 -27.88 6.49
C LEU A 248 35.90 -28.34 5.57
N SER A 249 34.77 -28.78 6.15
CA SER A 249 33.61 -29.22 5.37
C SER A 249 32.95 -28.09 4.54
N GLN A 250 33.01 -26.85 5.03
CA GLN A 250 32.53 -25.69 4.26
C GLN A 250 33.50 -25.34 3.14
N ALA A 251 34.80 -25.30 3.43
CA ALA A 251 35.84 -24.97 2.48
C ALA A 251 35.90 -26.00 1.33
N SER A 252 35.75 -27.30 1.62
CA SER A 252 35.71 -28.35 0.60
C SER A 252 34.54 -28.22 -0.38
N LYS A 253 33.49 -27.48 0.00
CA LYS A 253 32.33 -27.16 -0.84
C LYS A 253 32.46 -25.81 -1.56
N GLY A 254 33.62 -25.16 -1.46
CA GLY A 254 33.88 -23.83 -2.02
C GLY A 254 33.35 -22.67 -1.17
N ASP A 255 32.85 -22.92 0.05
CA ASP A 255 32.38 -21.87 0.95
C ASP A 255 33.50 -21.39 1.89
N PHE A 256 34.17 -20.32 1.45
CA PHE A 256 35.19 -19.64 2.23
C PHE A 256 34.68 -18.42 3.01
N SER A 257 33.36 -18.18 2.99
CA SER A 257 32.74 -17.03 3.66
C SER A 257 32.49 -17.24 5.17
#